data_AF-A0A933Z4N3-F1
#
_entry.id   AF-A0A933Z4N3-F1
#
_cell.length_a   1.000
_cell.length_b   1.000
_cell.length_c   1.000
_cell.angle_alpha   90.00
_cell.angle_beta   90.00
_cell.angle_gamma   90.00
#
_symmetry.space_group_name_H-M   'P 1'
#
loop_
_entity.id
_entity.type
_entity.pdbx_description
1 polymer ?
#
loop_
_entity_poly.entity_id
_entity_poly.type
_entity_poly.pdbx_seq_one_letter_code
_entity_poly.pdbx_strand_id
1 'polypeptide(L)' 'MDKTSRLIAKGLIEEKRERQRALEIKIDRLIKDLNYYLYNLDGIEAMRVDHAQQAMEELVSAVREYKALSKELEGLTR' A
#
# COMPACT_ATOMS: atom_id res chain seq x y z
N MET A 1 26.46 5.75 -19.66
CA MET A 1 26.35 5.06 -18.36
C MET A 1 27.19 3.79 -18.35
N ASP A 2 28.04 3.67 -17.33
CA ASP A 2 28.80 2.46 -17.03
C ASP A 2 27.88 1.25 -16.81
N LYS A 3 28.38 0.04 -17.08
CA LYS A 3 27.63 -1.23 -16.95
C LYS A 3 27.16 -1.43 -15.50
N THR A 4 28.00 -1.04 -14.53
CA THR A 4 27.70 -1.10 -13.10
C THR A 4 26.53 -0.17 -12.74
N SER A 5 26.54 1.08 -13.22
CA SER A 5 25.45 2.04 -12.97
C SER A 5 24.11 1.58 -13.54
N ARG A 6 24.11 0.91 -14.70
CA ARG A 6 22.88 0.33 -15.27
C ARG A 6 22.32 -0.81 -14.44
N LEU A 7 23.19 -1.68 -13.89
CA LEU A 7 22.78 -2.78 -13.03
C LEU A 7 22.20 -2.26 -11.70
N ILE A 8 22.83 -1.25 -11.11
CA ILE A 8 22.32 -0.61 -9.88
C ILE A 8 20.94 0.01 -10.10
N ALA A 9 20.77 0.77 -11.20
CA ALA A 9 19.48 1.37 -11.53
C ALA A 9 18.39 0.31 -11.73
N LYS A 10 18.70 -0.81 -12.39
CA LYS A 10 17.77 -1.92 -12.57
C LYS A 10 17.38 -2.56 -11.23
N GLY A 11 18.34 -2.76 -10.33
CA GLY A 11 18.07 -3.29 -8.98
C GLY A 11 17.14 -2.39 -8.17
N LEU A 12 17.38 -1.08 -8.19
CA LEU A 12 16.54 -0.10 -7.50
C LEU A 12 15.10 -0.07 -8.02
N ILE A 13 14.91 -0.18 -9.34
CA ILE A 13 13.58 -0.25 -9.96
C ILE A 13 12.84 -1.51 -9.50
N GLU A 14 13.53 -2.66 -9.46
CA GLU A 14 12.91 -3.92 -9.04
C GLU A 14 12.52 -3.91 -7.56
N GLU A 15 13.39 -3.39 -6.68
CA GLU A 15 13.09 -3.23 -5.25
C GLU A 15 11.85 -2.35 -5.04
N LYS A 16 11.76 -1.22 -5.76
CA LYS A 16 10.59 -0.33 -5.69
C LYS A 16 9.33 -1.01 -6.21
N ARG A 17 9.41 -1.81 -7.29
CA ARG A 17 8.26 -2.59 -7.79
C ARG A 17 7.81 -3.65 -6.80
N GLU A 18 8.74 -4.32 -6.12
CA GLU A 18 8.41 -5.30 -5.10
C GLU A 18 7.69 -4.66 -3.91
N ARG A 19 8.18 -3.51 -3.44
CA ARG A 19 7.50 -2.72 -2.41
C ARG A 19 6.12 -2.25 -2.86
N GLN A 20 5.96 -1.85 -4.13
CA GLN A 20 4.67 -1.48 -4.70
C GLN A 20 3.68 -2.65 -4.67
N ARG A 21 4.10 -3.85 -5.07
CA ARG A 21 3.29 -5.09 -4.98
C ARG A 21 2.87 -5.40 -3.55
N ALA A 22 3.77 -5.22 -2.58
CA ALA A 22 3.46 -5.43 -1.17
C ALA A 22 2.40 -4.44 -0.65
N LEU A 23 2.45 -3.18 -1.11
CA LEU A 23 1.45 -2.17 -0.79
C LEU A 23 0.08 -2.50 -1.38
N GLU A 24 0.01 -3.03 -2.62
CA GLU A 24 -1.25 -3.47 -3.24
C GLU A 24 -1.93 -4.57 -2.41
N ILE A 25 -1.17 -5.59 -2.00
CA ILE A 25 -1.68 -6.66 -1.14
C ILE A 25 -2.20 -6.10 0.20
N LYS A 26 -1.46 -5.15 0.79
CA LYS A 26 -1.87 -4.49 2.04
C LYS A 26 -3.15 -3.69 1.87
N ILE A 27 -3.28 -2.92 0.79
CA ILE A 27 -4.47 -2.12 0.48
C ILE A 27 -5.68 -3.03 0.32
N ASP A 28 -5.57 -4.10 -0.46
CA ASP A 28 -6.65 -5.08 -0.67
C ASP A 28 -7.10 -5.73 0.64
N ARG A 29 -6.15 -6.07 1.52
CA ARG A 29 -6.46 -6.60 2.85
C ARG A 29 -7.26 -5.59 3.68
N LEU A 30 -6.78 -4.34 3.76
CA LEU A 30 -7.43 -3.31 4.56
C LEU A 30 -8.84 -2.98 4.07
N ILE A 31 -9.08 -3.02 2.76
CA ILE A 31 -10.44 -2.89 2.20
C ILE A 31 -11.34 -4.03 2.69
N LYS A 32 -10.85 -5.27 2.72
CA LYS A 32 -11.60 -6.43 3.24
C LYS A 32 -11.86 -6.30 4.73
N ASP A 33 -10.86 -5.85 5.50
CA ASP A 33 -10.98 -5.63 6.95
C ASP A 33 -12.06 -4.58 7.24
N LEU A 34 -12.06 -3.45 6.52
CA LEU A 34 -13.10 -2.42 6.63
C LEU A 34 -14.49 -2.95 6.29
N ASN A 35 -14.62 -3.70 5.19
CA ASN A 35 -15.89 -4.32 4.82
C ASN A 35 -16.37 -5.28 5.90
N TYR A 36 -15.48 -6.09 6.47
CA TYR A 36 -15.81 -6.97 7.57
C TYR A 36 -16.33 -6.18 8.77
N TYR A 37 -15.57 -5.18 9.25
CA TYR A 37 -15.91 -4.39 10.42
C TYR A 37 -17.21 -3.59 10.25
N LEU A 38 -17.46 -3.02 9.07
CA LEU A 38 -18.61 -2.16 8.82
C LEU A 38 -19.88 -2.92 8.43
N TYR A 39 -19.79 -4.13 7.85
CA TYR A 39 -20.97 -4.85 7.33
C TYR A 39 -21.74 -5.66 8.39
N ASN A 40 -21.08 -6.20 9.44
CA ASN A 40 -21.79 -6.99 10.48
C ASN A 40 -22.43 -6.13 11.60
N LEU A 41 -23.16 -5.07 11.24
CA LEU A 41 -23.86 -4.21 12.19
C LEU A 41 -25.11 -4.93 12.76
N ASP A 42 -24.88 -5.88 13.66
CA ASP A 42 -25.85 -6.34 14.66
C ASP A 42 -25.09 -6.76 15.93
N GLY A 43 -25.12 -5.92 16.96
CA GLY A 43 -24.91 -6.33 18.35
C GLY A 43 -23.63 -5.91 19.09
N ILE A 44 -22.53 -5.53 18.41
CA ILE A 44 -21.29 -5.06 19.07
C ILE A 44 -20.73 -3.81 18.34
N GLU A 45 -21.21 -2.63 18.72
CA GLU A 45 -20.95 -1.37 17.99
C GLU A 45 -19.56 -0.76 18.28
N ALA A 46 -19.16 -0.60 19.54
CA ALA A 46 -18.01 0.25 19.87
C ALA A 46 -16.64 -0.29 19.40
N MET A 47 -16.32 -1.56 19.70
CA MET A 47 -15.01 -2.15 19.39
C MET A 47 -14.75 -2.27 17.88
N ARG A 48 -15.81 -2.41 17.08
CA ARG A 48 -15.71 -2.56 15.61
C ARG A 48 -15.47 -1.23 14.91
N VAL A 49 -15.95 -0.12 15.50
CA VAL A 49 -15.68 1.23 15.01
C VAL A 49 -14.21 1.59 15.21
N ASP A 50 -13.62 1.26 16.36
CA ASP A 50 -12.19 1.52 16.62
C ASP A 50 -11.29 0.75 15.62
N HIS A 51 -11.58 -0.53 15.39
CA HIS A 51 -10.85 -1.33 14.40
C HIS A 51 -11.06 -0.84 12.97
N ALA A 52 -12.27 -0.39 12.61
CA ALA A 52 -12.52 0.21 11.32
C ALA A 52 -11.76 1.53 11.14
N GLN A 53 -11.71 2.37 12.18
CA GLN A 53 -10.95 3.62 12.15
C GLN A 53 -9.46 3.34 11.97
N GLN A 54 -8.89 2.41 12.73
CA GLN A 54 -7.49 2.03 12.58
C GLN A 54 -7.20 1.49 11.17
N ALA A 55 -8.04 0.58 10.66
CA ALA A 55 -7.89 0.05 9.31
C ALA A 55 -7.98 1.15 8.24
N MET A 56 -8.82 2.16 8.44
CA MET A 56 -8.95 3.31 7.55
C MET A 56 -7.71 4.21 7.56
N GLU A 57 -7.16 4.51 8.74
CA GLU A 57 -5.93 5.28 8.89
C GLU A 57 -4.75 4.57 8.22
N GLU A 58 -4.62 3.25 8.44
CA GLU A 58 -3.63 2.42 7.78
C GLU A 58 -3.81 2.39 6.26
N LEU A 59 -5.06 2.34 5.78
CA LEU A 59 -5.38 2.34 4.35
C LEU A 59 -4.97 3.65 3.69
N VAL A 60 -5.30 4.79 4.31
CA VAL A 60 -4.91 6.12 3.82
C VAL A 60 -3.39 6.23 3.74
N SER A 61 -2.66 5.75 4.75
CA SER A 61 -1.20 5.74 4.74
C SER A 61 -0.65 4.88 3.61
N ALA A 62 -1.14 3.65 3.45
CA ALA A 62 -0.68 2.72 2.42
C ALA A 62 -0.95 3.26 1.00
N VAL A 63 -2.11 3.86 0.76
CA VAL A 63 -2.45 4.47 -0.54
C VAL A 63 -1.59 5.69 -0.84
N ARG A 64 -1.25 6.51 0.16
CA ARG A 64 -0.34 7.65 -0.02
C ARG A 64 1.06 7.19 -0.39
N GLU A 65 1.57 6.18 0.32
CA GLU A 65 2.88 5.58 0.03
C GLU A 65 2.91 4.98 -1.37
N TYR A 66 1.87 4.24 -1.76
CA TYR A 66 1.73 3.66 -3.09
C TYR A 66 1.79 4.76 -4.18
N LYS A 67 1.02 5.84 -4.02
CA LYS A 67 1.02 6.97 -4.97
C LYS A 67 2.37 7.66 -5.07
N ALA A 68 3.08 7.82 -3.95
CA ALA A 68 4.42 8.40 -3.95
C ALA A 68 5.41 7.50 -4.70
N LEU A 69 5.38 6.19 -4.41
CA LEU A 69 6.26 5.21 -5.03
C LEU A 69 6.01 5.06 -6.54
N SER A 70 4.75 5.11 -6.97
CA SER A 70 4.40 5.12 -8.40
C SER A 70 4.99 6.32 -9.13
N LYS A 71 4.92 7.52 -8.53
CA LYS A 71 5.54 8.73 -9.12
C LYS A 71 7.06 8.62 -9.20
N GLU A 72 7.70 8.08 -8.17
CA GLU A 72 9.14 7.84 -8.18
C GLU A 72 9.54 6.85 -9.28
N LEU A 73 8.80 5.75 -9.44
CA LEU A 73 9.03 4.75 -10.48
C LEU A 73 8.83 5.31 -11.88
N GLU A 74 7.80 6.13 -12.11
CA GLU A 74 7.60 6.85 -13.37
C GLU A 74 8.80 7.75 -13.69
N GLY A 75 9.35 8.46 -12.69
CA GLY A 75 10.54 9.30 -12.85
C GLY A 75 11.83 8.53 -13.14
N LEU A 76 11.92 7.25 -12.75
CA LEU A 76 13.09 6.39 -12.99
C LEU A 76 13.01 5.60 -14.30
N THR A 77 11.83 5.52 -14.91
CA THR A 77 11.57 4.74 -16.13
C THR A 77 11.39 5.59 -17.39
N ARG A 78 11.30 6.92 -17.23
CA ARG A 78 11.35 7.92 -18.31
C ARG A 78 12.78 8.35 -18.61
#